data_AF-A0A0C7NDH2-F1
#
_entry.id   AF-A0A0C7NDH2-F1
#
_cell.length_a   1.000
_cell.length_b   1.000
_cell.length_c   1.000
_cell.angle_alpha   90.00
_cell.angle_beta   90.00
_cell.angle_gamma   90.00
#
_symmetry.space_group_name_H-M   'P 1'
#
loop_
_entity.id
_entity.type
_entity.pdbx_description
1 polymer ?
#
loop_
_entity_poly.entity_id
_entity_poly.type
_entity_poly.pdbx_seq_one_letter_code
_entity_poly.pdbx_strand_id
1 'polypeptide(L)'
;MEVEQQTKQETPQLPDPDRIDISETIGGSQTRKYLNKHVTPALLRGMRLIAKNQPEDPLKFLGEYLIQESQLPQTSPATNDPENLPDAV
;
A
#
# COMPACT_ATOMS: atom_id res chain seq x y z
N MET A 1 6.27 -61.79 -23.67
CA MET A 1 6.54 -60.74 -24.67
C MET A 1 5.19 -60.17 -25.06
N GLU A 2 4.58 -59.44 -24.13
CA GLU A 2 4.67 -57.98 -23.99
C GLU A 2 3.63 -57.31 -24.88
N VAL A 3 2.42 -57.24 -24.35
CA VAL A 3 1.37 -56.35 -24.80
C VAL A 3 0.75 -55.79 -23.53
N GLU A 4 0.95 -54.50 -23.30
CA GLU A 4 -0.06 -53.51 -22.90
C GLU A 4 0.65 -52.27 -22.35
N GLN A 5 0.86 -51.32 -23.27
CA GLN A 5 1.18 -49.94 -22.96
C GLN A 5 -0.04 -49.31 -22.30
N GLN A 6 0.00 -49.11 -20.98
CA GLN A 6 -1.01 -48.32 -20.29
C GLN A 6 -0.56 -46.87 -20.26
N THR A 7 -1.11 -46.09 -21.20
CA THR A 7 -1.08 -44.64 -21.24
C THR A 7 -1.81 -44.09 -20.01
N LYS A 8 -1.06 -43.77 -18.96
CA LYS A 8 -1.56 -42.98 -17.83
C LYS A 8 -1.67 -41.54 -18.28
N GLN A 9 -2.84 -41.17 -18.82
CA GLN A 9 -3.22 -39.79 -19.07
C GLN A 9 -3.23 -39.03 -17.73
N GLU A 10 -2.19 -38.24 -17.45
CA GLU A 10 -2.27 -37.19 -16.44
C GLU A 10 -2.98 -36.00 -17.07
N THR A 11 -4.26 -35.86 -16.74
CA THR A 11 -5.05 -34.64 -16.88
C THR A 11 -4.21 -33.44 -16.44
N PRO A 12 -4.14 -32.33 -17.20
CA PRO A 12 -3.55 -31.09 -16.73
C PRO A 12 -4.25 -30.70 -15.41
N GLN A 13 -3.55 -30.90 -14.30
CA GLN A 13 -4.05 -30.50 -12.99
C GLN A 13 -4.11 -28.98 -13.01
N LEU A 14 -5.34 -28.46 -13.14
CA LEU A 14 -5.64 -27.05 -12.93
C LEU A 14 -5.06 -26.66 -11.56
N PRO A 15 -4.31 -25.54 -11.44
CA PRO A 15 -3.80 -25.12 -10.14
C PRO A 15 -4.98 -24.90 -9.19
N ASP A 16 -4.93 -25.58 -8.03
CA ASP A 16 -5.92 -25.46 -6.98
C ASP A 16 -6.11 -23.97 -6.59
N PRO A 17 -7.33 -23.40 -6.67
CA PRO A 17 -7.58 -22.01 -6.29
C PRO A 17 -7.38 -21.74 -4.80
N ASP A 18 -7.24 -22.78 -3.97
CA ASP A 18 -7.00 -22.69 -2.53
C ASP A 18 -5.53 -22.45 -2.14
N ARG A 19 -4.62 -22.34 -3.11
CA ARG A 19 -3.24 -21.87 -2.88
C ARG A 19 -3.03 -20.40 -3.21
N ILE A 20 -4.10 -19.63 -3.39
CA ILE A 20 -3.96 -18.18 -3.24
C ILE A 20 -3.74 -17.95 -1.74
N ASP A 21 -2.47 -17.84 -1.34
CA ASP A 21 -2.13 -17.34 -0.02
C ASP A 21 -2.69 -15.92 0.07
N ILE A 22 -3.87 -15.83 0.67
CA ILE A 22 -4.58 -14.57 0.91
C ILE A 22 -3.66 -13.63 1.68
N SER A 23 -2.71 -14.14 2.48
CA SER A 23 -1.68 -13.36 3.17
C SER A 23 -0.69 -12.68 2.22
N GLU A 24 -0.41 -13.25 1.05
CA GLU A 24 0.46 -12.69 0.02
C GLU A 24 -0.30 -11.69 -0.88
N THR A 25 -1.61 -11.90 -1.06
CA THR A 25 -2.52 -10.87 -1.59
C THR A 25 -2.75 -9.73 -0.59
N ILE A 26 -2.63 -10.03 0.71
CA ILE A 26 -2.54 -9.10 1.86
C ILE A 26 -1.07 -8.70 2.12
N GLY A 27 -0.13 -9.10 1.26
CA GLY A 27 1.32 -8.82 1.34
C GLY A 27 1.66 -7.37 1.00
N GLY A 28 0.72 -6.66 0.40
CA GLY A 28 0.76 -5.20 0.31
C GLY A 28 0.34 -4.50 1.60
N SER A 29 -0.34 -5.19 2.55
CA SER A 29 -0.97 -4.51 3.68
C SER A 29 0.03 -4.00 4.70
N GLN A 30 1.05 -4.77 5.09
CA GLN A 30 2.00 -4.35 6.12
C GLN A 30 2.93 -3.26 5.59
N THR A 31 3.46 -3.44 4.38
CA THR A 31 4.29 -2.43 3.70
C THR A 31 3.49 -1.15 3.46
N ARG A 32 2.28 -1.25 2.90
CA ARG A 32 1.42 -0.06 2.70
C ARG A 32 1.04 0.59 4.02
N LYS A 33 0.71 -0.15 5.07
CA LYS A 33 0.42 0.41 6.40
C LYS A 33 1.61 1.20 6.94
N TYR A 34 2.81 0.64 6.84
CA TYR A 34 4.04 1.33 7.24
C TYR A 34 4.21 2.63 6.43
N LEU A 35 4.13 2.56 5.10
CA LEU A 35 4.27 3.74 4.25
C LEU A 35 3.18 4.79 4.53
N ASN A 36 1.93 4.35 4.69
CA ASN A 36 0.79 5.22 4.99
C ASN A 36 0.93 5.91 6.34
N LYS A 37 1.50 5.22 7.33
CA LYS A 37 1.73 5.76 8.67
C LYS A 37 2.89 6.74 8.72
N HIS A 38 3.99 6.45 8.01
CA HIS A 38 5.25 7.15 8.21
C HIS A 38 5.53 8.24 7.16
N VAL A 39 5.29 7.99 5.88
CA VAL A 39 5.79 8.88 4.80
C VAL A 39 4.69 9.45 3.92
N THR A 40 3.60 8.70 3.71
CA THR A 40 2.53 9.08 2.78
C THR A 40 1.88 10.42 3.09
N PRO A 41 1.60 10.80 4.36
CA PRO A 41 0.96 12.08 4.64
C PRO A 41 1.81 13.28 4.20
N ALA A 42 3.12 13.24 4.49
CA ALA A 42 4.07 14.27 4.07
C ALA A 42 4.25 14.28 2.55
N LEU A 43 4.41 13.11 1.92
CA LEU A 43 4.52 12.97 0.47
C LEU A 43 3.32 13.60 -0.24
N LEU A 44 2.09 13.31 0.19
CA LEU A 44 0.88 13.87 -0.42
C LEU A 44 0.82 15.40 -0.28
N ARG A 45 1.25 15.97 0.85
CA ARG A 45 1.32 17.43 1.01
C ARG A 45 2.34 18.05 0.06
N GLY A 46 3.54 17.49 -0.02
CA GLY A 46 4.59 17.95 -0.93
C GLY A 46 4.17 17.84 -2.40
N MET A 47 3.53 16.74 -2.78
CA MET A 47 3.01 16.55 -4.14
C MET A 47 1.94 17.59 -4.51
N ARG A 48 1.07 17.99 -3.57
CA ARG A 48 0.10 19.09 -3.81
C ARG A 48 0.79 20.41 -4.08
N LEU A 49 1.89 20.71 -3.37
CA LEU A 49 2.68 21.92 -3.59
C LEU A 49 3.36 21.92 -4.96
N ILE A 50 3.91 20.77 -5.39
CA ILE A 50 4.46 20.61 -6.75
C ILE A 50 3.38 20.87 -7.80
N ALA A 51 2.20 20.25 -7.66
CA ALA A 51 1.12 20.40 -8.61
C ALA A 51 0.64 21.86 -8.74
N LYS A 52 0.65 22.61 -7.63
CA LYS A 52 0.25 24.02 -7.58
C LYS A 52 1.32 24.96 -8.14
N ASN A 53 2.56 24.80 -7.72
CA ASN A 53 3.62 25.77 -7.96
C ASN A 53 4.44 25.46 -9.22
N GLN A 54 4.36 24.24 -9.74
CA GLN A 54 5.09 23.75 -10.92
C GLN A 54 6.55 24.24 -10.94
N PRO A 55 7.35 23.94 -9.89
CA PRO A 55 8.74 24.37 -9.82
C PRO A 55 9.56 23.75 -10.96
N GLU A 56 10.63 24.43 -11.37
CA GLU A 56 11.56 23.97 -12.42
C GLU A 56 12.19 22.61 -12.08
N ASP A 57 12.58 22.41 -10.81
CA ASP A 57 13.12 21.17 -10.28
C ASP A 57 12.18 20.51 -9.25
N PRO A 58 11.13 19.78 -9.67
CA PRO A 58 10.10 19.24 -8.76
C PRO A 58 10.64 18.23 -7.75
N LEU A 59 11.62 17.42 -8.13
CA LEU A 59 12.22 16.43 -7.22
C LEU A 59 13.08 17.10 -6.14
N LYS A 60 13.85 18.13 -6.50
CA LYS A 60 14.66 18.89 -5.54
C LYS A 60 13.75 19.61 -4.54
N PHE A 61 12.72 20.30 -5.06
CA PHE A 61 11.71 20.96 -4.24
C PHE A 61 11.05 19.98 -3.25
N LEU A 62 10.65 18.80 -3.73
CA LEU A 62 10.05 17.77 -2.87
C LEU A 62 11.03 17.28 -1.79
N GLY A 63 12.29 17.04 -2.15
CA GLY A 63 13.32 16.61 -1.21
C GLY A 63 13.55 17.62 -0.09
N GLU A 64 13.69 18.90 -0.44
CA GLU A 64 13.82 20.01 0.53
C GLU A 64 12.59 20.11 1.43
N TYR A 65 11.39 20.01 0.85
CA TYR A 65 10.13 20.00 1.59
C TYR A 65 10.08 18.85 2.61
N LEU A 66 10.42 17.62 2.22
CA LEU A 66 10.39 16.47 3.12
C LEU A 66 11.40 16.60 4.27
N ILE A 67 12.58 17.18 4.01
CA ILE A 67 13.58 17.46 5.06
C ILE A 67 13.03 18.49 6.06
N GLN A 68 12.39 19.56 5.58
CA GLN A 68 11.76 20.57 6.45
C GLN A 68 10.62 19.96 7.28
N GLU A 69 9.74 19.19 6.63
CA GLU A 69 8.61 18.53 7.28
C GLU A 69 9.07 17.59 8.40
N SER A 70 10.20 16.89 8.22
CA SER A 70 10.77 15.98 9.23
C SER A 70 11.23 16.68 10.52
N GLN A 71 11.48 17.99 10.47
CA GLN A 71 11.93 18.80 11.60
C GLN A 71 10.78 19.47 12.34
N LEU A 72 9.59 19.55 11.73
CA LEU A 72 8.40 20.09 12.35
C LEU A 72 7.87 19.11 13.41
N PRO A 73 7.47 19.58 14.61
CA PRO A 73 6.79 18.72 15.57
C PRO A 73 5.49 18.21 14.96
N GLN A 74 5.34 16.89 14.88
CA GLN A 74 4.21 16.20 14.27
C GLN A 74 2.91 16.61 14.98
N THR A 75 2.22 17.61 14.46
CA THR A 75 0.85 17.92 14.88
C THR A 75 -0.06 16.94 14.17
N SER A 76 -0.33 15.81 14.84
CA SER A 76 -1.29 14.81 14.36
C SER A 76 -2.65 15.48 14.12
N PRO A 77 -3.16 15.55 12.88
CA PRO A 77 -4.55 15.94 12.68
C PRO A 77 -5.42 14.79 13.20
N ALA A 78 -6.33 15.14 14.11
CA ALA A 78 -7.28 14.25 14.74
C ALA A 78 -7.97 13.31 13.73
N THR A 79 -7.92 12.01 14.05
CA THR A 79 -9.06 11.09 14.09
C THR A 79 -10.23 11.42 13.16
N ASN A 80 -10.28 10.80 11.98
CA ASN A 80 -11.51 10.66 11.20
C ASN A 80 -12.20 9.33 11.58
N ASP A 81 -12.60 9.18 12.85
CA ASP A 81 -13.47 8.09 13.28
C ASP A 81 -14.92 8.60 13.31
N PRO A 82 -15.82 8.13 12.42
CA PRO A 82 -17.23 8.50 12.44
C PRO A 82 -18.05 7.76 13.52
N GLU A 83 -17.43 7.06 14.48
CA GLU A 83 -18.13 6.08 15.35
C GLU A 83 -18.34 6.53 16.81
N ASN A 84 -18.00 7.77 17.19
CA ASN A 84 -18.29 8.27 18.54
C ASN A 84 -19.28 9.43 18.50
N LEU A 85 -20.55 9.08 18.29
CA LEU A 85 -21.68 9.95 18.61
C LEU A 85 -22.06 9.63 20.07
N PRO A 86 -21.95 10.57 21.03
CA PRO A 86 -22.54 10.35 22.34
C PRO A 86 -24.06 10.27 22.17
N ASP A 87 -24.65 9.15 22.61
CA ASP A 87 -26.09 9.04 22.84
C ASP A 87 -26.52 10.24 23.68
N ALA A 88 -27.25 11.17 23.06
CA ALA A 88 -27.86 12.29 23.75
C ALA A 88 -28.99 11.74 24.61
N VAL A 89 -28.79 11.74 25.93
CA VAL A 89 -29.84 11.60 26.95
C VAL A 89 -30.29 12.98 27.40
#